data_AF-A0AAD0YLV0-F1
#
_entry.id   AF-A0AAD0YLV0-F1
#
_cell.length_a   1.000
_cell.length_b   1.000
_cell.length_c   1.000
_cell.angle_alpha   90.00
_cell.angle_beta   90.00
_cell.angle_gamma   90.00
#
_symmetry.space_group_name_H-M   'P 1'
#
loop_
_entity.id
_entity.type
_entity.pdbx_description
1 polymer ?
#
loop_
_entity_poly.entity_id
_entity_poly.type
_entity_poly.pdbx_seq_one_letter_code
_entity_poly.pdbx_strand_id
1 'polypeptide(L)' 'MVNWSLINSNGRKASSAKIRKSIVSFMTKHHPCSVIDSIEKKYNTYKIHLMNGLCLIFDEYGRYVKMS' A
#
# COMPACT_ATOMS: atom_id res chain seq x y z
N MET A 1 10.94 -10.83 -2.84
CA MET A 1 11.13 -9.52 -2.17
C MET A 1 10.15 -8.53 -2.77
N VAL A 2 9.38 -7.82 -1.95
CA VAL A 2 8.34 -6.89 -2.41
C VAL A 2 8.95 -5.61 -2.98
N ASN A 3 8.47 -5.17 -4.14
CA ASN A 3 8.98 -3.97 -4.80
C ASN A 3 8.31 -2.70 -4.25
N TRP A 4 8.91 -2.15 -3.18
CA TRP A 4 8.46 -0.91 -2.55
C TRP A 4 8.76 0.37 -3.36
N SER A 5 9.53 0.29 -4.44
CA SER A 5 9.83 1.42 -5.32
C SER A 5 8.62 1.86 -6.15
N LEU A 6 7.61 0.99 -6.26
CA LEU A 6 6.32 1.31 -6.88
C LEU A 6 5.53 2.36 -6.10
N ILE A 7 5.76 2.46 -4.78
CA ILE A 7 5.21 3.54 -3.95
C ILE A 7 6.14 4.75 -4.08
N ASN A 8 6.02 5.43 -5.22
CA ASN A 8 6.70 6.68 -5.50
C ASN A 8 5.69 7.83 -5.53
N SER A 9 6.00 8.90 -4.79
CA SER A 9 5.29 10.16 -4.90
C SER A 9 5.74 10.84 -6.19
N ASN A 10 4.84 11.07 -7.13
CA ASN A 10 5.12 11.78 -8.38
C ASN A 10 5.39 13.30 -8.14
N GLY A 11 6.24 13.66 -7.18
CA GLY A 11 6.55 15.05 -6.84
C GLY A 11 5.43 15.80 -6.12
N ARG A 12 4.42 15.10 -5.57
CA ARG A 12 3.31 15.71 -4.82
C ARG A 12 3.62 15.81 -3.32
N LYS A 13 2.89 16.71 -2.65
CA LYS A 13 2.94 17.14 -1.22
C LYS A 13 3.21 16.06 -0.14
N ALA A 14 3.05 14.77 -0.45
CA ALA A 14 3.32 13.66 0.47
C ALA A 14 4.58 12.90 0.04
N SER A 15 5.55 12.77 0.94
CA SER A 15 6.76 11.98 0.71
C SER A 15 6.39 10.49 0.53
N SER A 16 7.06 9.80 -0.40
CA SER A 16 6.91 8.34 -0.60
C SER A 16 7.07 7.55 0.71
N ALA A 17 7.98 7.98 1.57
CA ALA A 17 8.16 7.43 2.92
C ALA A 17 6.90 7.55 3.80
N LYS A 18 6.16 8.67 3.72
CA LYS A 18 4.94 8.89 4.49
C LYS A 18 3.81 7.99 4.01
N ILE A 19 3.67 7.85 2.70
CA ILE A 19 2.69 6.93 2.07
C ILE A 19 2.99 5.49 2.53
N ARG A 20 4.25 5.06 2.41
CA ARG A 20 4.71 3.74 2.84
C ARG A 20 4.42 3.49 4.32
N LYS A 21 4.75 4.45 5.18
CA LYS A 21 4.47 4.37 6.63
C LYS A 21 2.98 4.22 6.91
N SER A 22 2.12 4.96 6.20
CA SER A 22 0.66 4.87 6.34
C SER A 22 0.14 3.47 5.99
N ILE A 23 0.55 2.93 4.84
CA ILE A 23 0.15 1.59 4.38
C ILE A 23 0.61 0.52 5.38
N VAL A 24 1.88 0.53 5.75
CA VAL A 24 2.43 -0.45 6.71
C VAL A 24 1.73 -0.34 8.06
N SER A 25 1.49 0.88 8.55
CA SER A 25 0.80 1.07 9.84
C SER A 25 -0.64 0.54 9.81
N PHE A 26 -1.36 0.69 8.70
CA PHE A 26 -2.69 0.12 8.55
C PHE A 26 -2.64 -1.41 8.57
N MET A 27 -1.71 -1.99 7.81
CA MET A 27 -1.52 -3.43 7.74
C MET A 27 -1.15 -4.04 9.10
N THR A 28 -0.18 -3.48 9.81
CA THR A 28 0.22 -4.00 11.13
C THR A 28 -0.92 -3.94 12.14
N LYS A 29 -1.82 -2.96 12.01
CA LYS A 29 -2.97 -2.79 12.92
C LYS A 29 -4.15 -3.71 12.60
N HIS A 30 -4.48 -3.89 11.33
CA HIS A 30 -5.70 -4.61 10.90
C HIS A 30 -5.45 -6.01 10.36
N HIS A 31 -4.26 -6.26 9.84
CA HIS A 31 -3.85 -7.53 9.24
C HIS A 31 -2.49 -7.98 9.81
N PRO A 32 -2.39 -8.18 11.14
CA PRO A 32 -1.17 -8.68 11.76
C PRO A 32 -0.77 -10.01 11.13
N CYS A 33 0.54 -10.23 11.00
CA CYS A 33 1.13 -11.44 10.38
C CYS A 33 0.80 -11.64 8.88
N SER A 34 0.12 -10.71 8.22
CA SER A 34 -0.10 -10.81 6.77
C SER A 34 1.15 -10.40 6.00
N VAL A 35 1.59 -11.27 5.10
CA VAL A 35 2.74 -11.01 4.22
C VAL A 35 2.24 -10.38 2.92
N ILE A 36 2.93 -9.33 2.46
CA ILE A 36 2.67 -8.74 1.16
C ILE A 36 3.25 -9.66 0.08
N ASP A 37 2.41 -10.09 -0.83
CA ASP A 37 2.80 -10.83 -2.03
C ASP A 37 3.33 -9.86 -3.10
N SER A 38 2.51 -8.88 -3.47
CA SER A 38 2.83 -7.92 -4.53
C SER A 38 2.18 -6.56 -4.33
N ILE A 39 2.74 -5.54 -4.97
CA ILE A 39 2.23 -4.16 -4.96
C ILE A 39 1.98 -3.77 -6.41
N GLU A 40 0.79 -3.25 -6.71
CA GLU A 40 0.43 -2.71 -8.00
C GLU A 40 0.07 -1.22 -7.85
N LYS A 41 0.66 -0.34 -8.67
CA LYS A 41 0.26 1.07 -8.74
C LYS A 41 -0.63 1.24 -9.96
N LYS A 42 -1.90 1.61 -9.75
CA LYS A 42 -2.86 1.87 -10.82
C LYS A 42 -3.39 3.29 -10.72
N TYR A 43 -3.03 4.14 -11.69
CA TYR A 43 -3.31 5.58 -11.70
C TYR A 43 -2.96 6.25 -10.35
N ASN A 44 -3.98 6.61 -9.57
CA ASN A 44 -3.86 7.29 -8.27
C ASN A 44 -4.16 6.36 -7.09
N THR A 45 -4.01 5.05 -7.27
CA THR A 45 -4.26 4.05 -6.22
C THR A 45 -3.12 3.04 -6.14
N TYR A 46 -2.87 2.55 -4.93
CA TYR A 46 -1.98 1.44 -4.66
C TYR A 46 -2.82 0.23 -4.26
N LYS A 47 -2.64 -0.88 -4.96
CA LYS A 47 -3.19 -2.17 -4.56
C LYS A 47 -2.09 -3.00 -3.93
N ILE A 48 -2.36 -3.52 -2.74
CA ILE A 48 -1.47 -4.39 -2.00
C ILE A 48 -2.13 -5.78 -2.01
N HIS A 49 -1.48 -6.73 -2.67
CA HIS A 49 -1.89 -8.13 -2.63
C HIS A 49 -1.20 -8.80 -1.45
N LEU A 50 -1.99 -9.47 -0.63
CA LEU A 50 -1.52 -10.23 0.51
C LEU A 50 -1.44 -11.72 0.15
N MET A 51 -0.49 -12.45 0.75
CA MET A 51 -0.31 -13.88 0.50
C MET A 51 -1.52 -14.74 0.90
N ASN A 52 -2.40 -14.23 1.76
CA ASN A 52 -3.66 -14.88 2.14
C ASN A 52 -4.79 -14.68 1.10
N GLY A 53 -4.49 -14.09 -0.05
CA GLY A 53 -5.45 -13.85 -1.14
C GLY A 53 -6.21 -12.53 -1.05
N LEU A 54 -6.03 -11.74 0.01
CA LEU A 54 -6.73 -10.47 0.18
C LEU A 54 -6.06 -9.34 -0.62
N CYS A 55 -6.89 -8.41 -1.13
CA CYS A 55 -6.41 -7.26 -1.87
C CYS A 55 -6.82 -5.95 -1.15
N LEU A 56 -5.85 -5.19 -0.68
CA LEU A 56 -6.10 -3.90 -0.03
C LEU A 56 -5.84 -2.75 -1.00
N ILE A 57 -6.79 -1.82 -1.10
CA ILE A 57 -6.70 -0.66 -2.00
C ILE A 57 -6.50 0.61 -1.17
N PHE A 58 -5.44 1.33 -1.49
CA PHE A 58 -5.07 2.62 -0.90
C PHE A 58 -5.09 3.72 -1.94
N ASP A 59 -5.38 4.96 -1.52
CA ASP A 59 -5.29 6.14 -2.37
C ASP A 59 -3.83 6.57 -2.61
N GLU A 60 -3.63 7.58 -3.44
CA GLU A 60 -2.30 8.14 -3.75
C GLU A 60 -1.56 8.71 -2.53
N TYR A 61 -2.26 8.93 -1.41
CA TYR A 61 -1.72 9.41 -0.14
C TYR A 61 -1.46 8.28 0.87
N GLY A 62 -1.78 7.02 0.53
CA GLY A 62 -1.63 5.86 1.39
C GLY A 62 -2.74 5.68 2.41
N ARG A 63 -3.91 6.29 2.19
CA ARG A 63 -5.12 6.08 3.01
C ARG A 63 -5.89 4.89 2.48
N TYR A 64 -6.35 4.04 3.39
CA TYR A 64 -7.18 2.89 3.02
C TYR A 64 -8.49 3.37 2.39
N VAL A 65 -8.82 2.82 1.22
CA VAL A 65 -10.06 3.11 0.49
C VAL A 65 -11.03 1.96 0.71
N LYS A 66 -10.61 0.74 0.34
CA LYS A 66 -11.42 -0.47 0.45
C LYS A 66 -10.58 -1.72 0.31
N MET A 67 -11.20 -2.85 0.65
CA MET A 67 -10.69 -4.19 0.42
C MET A 67 -11.45 -4.81 -0.75
N SER A 68 -10.77 -5.66 -1.51
CA SER A 68 -11.32 -6.44 -2.63
C SER A 68 -10.98 -7.91 -2.49
#